data_AF-A0A836BNT1-F1
#
_entry.id   AF-A0A836BNT1-F1
#
_cell.length_a   1.000
_cell.length_b   1.000
_cell.length_c   1.000
_cell.angle_alpha   90.00
_cell.angle_beta   90.00
_cell.angle_gamma   90.00
#
_symmetry.space_group_name_H-M   'P 1'
#
loop_
_entity.id
_entity.type
_entity.pdbx_description
1 polymer ?
#
loop_
_entity_poly.entity_id
_entity_poly.type
_entity_poly.pdbx_seq_one_letter_code
_entity_poly.pdbx_strand_id
1 'polypeptide(L)'
;MQLQEALAHLGQGGLSAAKEHSLHKDILYLNQLKALLLKEQTALVKQQELQLEIQLLLLQQGAVQQRSAEAVAGVPSALTAVTIDAQPSDLAVMVDWHRYAYNPAASGLEHAAYFGFRPKATLPANIAPELVSPAFGLIVEAAAGPATPPPDLGSQTDLLCAVHELLDLGSSLHRNPAELPYQFCIWHTSTLQAGLLPPPPLSTNSLNQDMNSICCDGSEFAVSLLECKSDVGSGQALVQALRRYQLHYKDGELWRNRVACRSDPLPAVVLLLEGPRLSFHAVWTLYQNRVAYAPLTPSYYLADEGRNTGTVWSLMAVLAAYKRAVEELSSLNNARANDDPGLRRAADMRTAAHMTDNSGGGMAARPCTLPYSVLDESLQLYEIAFRGQGLLYEARQRLGGQEQRVLVKFVEGRYGAEVHEAWHEAGVAPKLYDVRAVPYSSYTMVVMERLDEQEGWKPLSSVLRGGGEPLRQAVRDALRRAHAAPLPNGGRGVHGDMRGPNIMVRPLSGGSAWLVRFMLNPGAGAAAVAT
;
A
#
# COMPACT_ATOMS: atom_id res chain seq x y z
N MET A 1 18.10 -6.08 -32.21
CA MET A 1 17.27 -6.37 -33.38
C MET A 1 16.96 -5.10 -34.18
N GLN A 2 16.33 -4.08 -33.59
CA GLN A 2 16.03 -2.80 -34.27
C GLN A 2 17.23 -2.07 -34.91
N LEU A 3 18.44 -2.18 -34.33
CA LEU A 3 19.65 -1.58 -34.91
C LEU A 3 20.13 -2.29 -36.20
N GLN A 4 19.96 -3.61 -36.30
CA GLN A 4 20.35 -4.38 -37.48
C GLN A 4 19.37 -4.16 -38.64
N GLU A 5 18.08 -4.00 -38.36
CA GLU A 5 17.08 -3.62 -39.37
C GLU A 5 17.28 -2.18 -39.87
N ALA A 6 17.64 -1.25 -38.97
CA ALA A 6 18.00 0.13 -39.34
C ALA A 6 19.26 0.17 -40.24
N LEU A 7 20.27 -0.67 -39.96
CA LEU A 7 21.48 -0.79 -40.78
C LEU A 7 21.20 -1.41 -42.15
N ALA A 8 20.27 -2.38 -42.23
CA ALA A 8 19.87 -2.99 -43.51
C ALA A 8 19.11 -2.00 -44.41
N HIS A 9 18.29 -1.11 -43.84
CA HIS A 9 17.58 -0.08 -44.60
C HIS A 9 18.48 1.07 -45.10
N LEU A 10 19.56 1.37 -44.39
CA LEU A 10 20.50 2.44 -44.77
C LEU A 10 21.44 2.04 -45.93
N GLY A 11 21.58 0.75 -46.23
CA GLY A 11 22.44 0.25 -47.30
C GLY A 11 21.98 0.57 -48.74
N GLN A 12 20.77 1.10 -48.95
CA GLN A 12 20.21 1.36 -50.28
C GLN A 12 20.29 2.83 -50.74
N GLY A 13 20.68 3.77 -49.87
CA GLY A 13 20.84 5.18 -50.23
C GLY A 13 22.17 5.71 -49.72
N GLY A 14 23.10 6.00 -50.63
CA GLY A 14 24.45 6.45 -50.31
C GLY A 14 24.48 7.57 -49.28
N LEU A 15 24.90 7.24 -48.05
CA LEU A 15 25.17 8.21 -47.00
C LEU A 15 26.44 8.97 -47.36
N SER A 16 26.46 10.28 -47.13
CA SER A 16 27.69 11.04 -47.26
C SER A 16 28.72 10.51 -46.25
N ALA A 17 30.01 10.53 -46.59
CA ALA A 17 31.10 10.05 -45.74
C ALA A 17 31.08 10.65 -44.31
N ALA A 18 30.53 11.87 -44.15
CA ALA A 18 30.34 12.50 -42.85
C ALA A 18 29.29 11.78 -41.97
N LYS A 19 28.19 11.30 -42.56
CA LYS A 19 27.16 10.53 -41.85
C LYS A 19 27.64 9.11 -41.51
N GLU A 20 28.41 8.48 -42.40
CA GLU A 20 29.05 7.19 -42.11
C GLU A 20 30.05 7.30 -40.95
N HIS A 21 30.86 8.37 -40.93
CA HIS A 21 31.81 8.61 -39.85
C HIS A 21 31.11 8.89 -38.51
N SER A 22 30.00 9.63 -38.51
CA SER A 22 29.17 9.85 -37.31
C SER A 22 28.56 8.54 -36.80
N LEU A 23 27.94 7.76 -37.70
CA LEU A 23 27.33 6.47 -37.36
C LEU A 23 28.37 5.49 -36.80
N HIS A 24 29.58 5.46 -37.36
CA HIS A 24 30.66 4.63 -36.85
C HIS A 24 31.10 5.02 -35.43
N LYS A 25 31.15 6.33 -35.14
CA LYS A 25 31.42 6.82 -33.77
C LYS A 25 30.31 6.43 -32.80
N ASP A 26 29.05 6.54 -33.21
CA ASP A 26 27.91 6.16 -32.38
C ASP A 26 27.91 4.65 -32.09
N ILE A 27 28.24 3.81 -33.08
CA ILE A 27 28.39 2.37 -32.91
C ILE A 27 29.53 2.04 -31.94
N LEU A 28 30.69 2.70 -32.07
CA LEU A 28 31.83 2.52 -31.16
C LEU A 28 31.45 2.94 -29.73
N TYR A 29 30.77 4.06 -29.56
CA TYR A 29 30.29 4.54 -28.26
C TYR A 29 29.29 3.56 -27.63
N LEU A 30 28.30 3.07 -28.40
CA LEU A 30 27.34 2.08 -27.93
C LEU A 30 28.01 0.76 -27.52
N ASN A 31 29.02 0.31 -28.27
CA ASN A 31 29.80 -0.88 -27.91
C ASN A 31 30.62 -0.68 -26.64
N GLN A 32 31.21 0.50 -26.42
CA GLN A 32 31.90 0.84 -25.18
C GLN A 32 30.94 0.90 -23.99
N LEU A 33 29.78 1.54 -24.15
CA LEU A 33 28.73 1.61 -23.14
C LEU A 33 28.26 0.20 -22.76
N LYS A 34 28.03 -0.66 -23.77
CA LYS A 34 27.65 -2.07 -23.58
C LYS A 34 28.71 -2.84 -22.80
N ALA A 35 30.00 -2.64 -23.10
CA ALA A 35 31.10 -3.30 -22.37
C ALA A 35 31.21 -2.83 -20.91
N LEU A 36 31.00 -1.53 -20.64
CA LEU A 36 30.97 -1.00 -19.28
C LEU A 36 29.79 -1.58 -18.48
N LEU A 37 28.62 -1.62 -19.09
CA LEU A 37 27.40 -2.15 -18.48
C LEU A 37 27.56 -3.65 -18.17
N LEU A 38 28.20 -4.42 -19.05
CA LEU A 38 28.54 -5.83 -18.80
C LEU A 38 29.54 -6.01 -17.64
N LYS A 39 30.53 -5.13 -17.51
CA LYS A 39 31.50 -5.16 -16.42
C LYS A 39 30.80 -4.90 -15.08
N GLU A 40 29.90 -3.93 -15.03
CA GLU A 40 29.08 -3.62 -13.86
C GLU A 40 28.18 -4.80 -13.46
N GLN A 41 27.55 -5.46 -14.42
CA GLN A 41 26.73 -6.65 -14.16
C GLN A 41 27.53 -7.82 -13.60
N THR A 42 28.71 -8.10 -14.17
CA THR A 42 29.59 -9.16 -13.67
C THR A 42 30.03 -8.87 -12.25
N ALA A 43 30.27 -7.59 -11.91
CA ALA A 43 30.56 -7.18 -10.54
C ALA A 43 29.36 -7.38 -9.62
N LEU A 44 28.13 -7.07 -10.05
CA LEU A 44 26.92 -7.26 -9.26
C LEU A 44 26.63 -8.75 -8.96
N VAL A 45 26.82 -9.64 -9.94
CA VAL A 45 26.71 -11.09 -9.75
C VAL A 45 27.72 -11.58 -8.71
N LYS A 46 28.99 -11.18 -8.84
CA LYS A 46 30.03 -11.51 -7.86
C LYS A 46 29.73 -10.93 -6.48
N GLN A 47 29.15 -9.74 -6.42
CA GLN A 47 28.73 -9.12 -5.15
C GLN A 47 27.61 -9.93 -4.49
N GLN A 48 26.64 -10.44 -5.23
CA GLN A 48 25.57 -11.29 -4.68
C GLN A 48 26.10 -12.64 -4.18
N GLU A 49 27.02 -13.25 -4.93
CA GLU A 49 27.73 -14.47 -4.50
C GLU A 49 28.50 -14.21 -3.19
N LEU A 50 29.24 -13.10 -3.11
CA LEU A 50 29.99 -12.71 -1.91
C LEU A 50 29.06 -12.35 -0.74
N GLN A 51 27.95 -11.64 -0.98
CA GLN A 51 26.96 -11.33 0.06
C GLN A 51 26.33 -12.60 0.63
N LEU A 52 25.98 -13.56 -0.24
CA LEU A 52 25.47 -14.85 0.19
C LEU A 52 26.53 -15.58 1.02
N GLU A 53 27.80 -15.58 0.60
CA GLU A 53 28.90 -16.19 1.35
C GLU A 53 29.09 -15.53 2.71
N ILE A 54 29.10 -14.19 2.78
CA ILE A 54 29.15 -13.43 4.03
C ILE A 54 27.97 -13.78 4.92
N GLN A 55 26.75 -13.89 4.41
CA GLN A 55 25.60 -14.28 5.23
C GLN A 55 25.71 -15.72 5.74
N LEU A 56 26.15 -16.66 4.90
CA LEU A 56 26.39 -18.04 5.32
C LEU A 56 27.46 -18.10 6.42
N LEU A 57 28.47 -17.23 6.38
CA LEU A 57 29.51 -17.08 7.40
C LEU A 57 29.04 -16.34 8.66
N LEU A 58 28.29 -15.24 8.54
CA LEU A 58 27.75 -14.48 9.68
C LEU A 58 26.73 -15.31 10.47
N LEU A 59 25.89 -16.09 9.78
CA LEU A 59 24.97 -17.03 10.41
C LEU A 59 25.71 -18.18 11.11
N GLN A 60 26.95 -18.48 10.71
CA GLN A 60 27.84 -19.41 11.41
C GLN A 60 28.50 -18.77 12.65
N GLN A 61 28.84 -17.48 12.61
CA GLN A 61 29.53 -16.77 13.70
C GLN A 61 28.59 -16.21 14.79
N GLY A 62 27.36 -15.82 14.45
CA GLY A 62 26.35 -15.28 15.38
C GLY A 62 25.78 -16.27 16.41
N ALA A 63 26.49 -17.37 16.68
CA ALA A 63 26.00 -18.49 17.48
C ALA A 63 26.44 -18.47 18.97
N VAL A 64 26.86 -17.32 19.52
CA VAL A 64 27.27 -17.23 20.95
C VAL A 64 26.45 -16.25 21.82
N GLN A 65 25.61 -15.37 21.27
CA GLN A 65 24.77 -14.51 22.12
C GLN A 65 23.36 -14.34 21.55
N GLN A 66 22.45 -15.21 21.99
CA GLN A 66 21.04 -14.87 22.21
C GLN A 66 20.33 -16.07 22.87
N ARG A 67 20.26 -16.01 24.21
CA ARG A 67 19.16 -16.60 24.98
C ARG A 67 18.50 -15.49 25.77
N SER A 68 17.20 -15.66 25.94
CA SER A 68 16.28 -14.97 26.85
C SER A 68 15.37 -13.93 26.21
N ALA A 69 14.12 -13.90 26.71
CA ALA A 69 12.90 -13.24 26.24
C ALA A 69 12.12 -14.10 25.22
N GLU A 70 10.92 -14.64 25.45
CA GLU A 70 9.88 -14.40 26.46
C GLU A 70 9.05 -15.68 26.65
N ALA A 71 8.66 -15.93 27.90
CA ALA A 71 7.52 -16.78 28.24
C ALA A 71 6.62 -15.94 29.15
N VAL A 72 5.58 -15.29 28.62
CA VAL A 72 4.58 -14.59 29.43
C VAL A 72 3.20 -14.57 28.77
N ALA A 73 2.22 -14.87 29.62
CA ALA A 73 0.79 -14.53 29.64
C ALA A 73 -0.16 -15.16 28.59
N GLY A 74 -1.28 -15.66 29.15
CA GLY A 74 -2.38 -16.25 28.42
C GLY A 74 -2.88 -15.35 27.31
N VAL A 75 -3.09 -15.96 26.15
CA VAL A 75 -3.56 -15.31 24.91
C VAL A 75 -4.92 -14.68 25.20
N PRO A 76 -5.05 -13.33 25.17
CA PRO A 76 -6.33 -12.68 25.29
C PRO A 76 -7.26 -13.20 24.20
N SER A 77 -8.48 -13.54 24.58
CA SER A 77 -9.58 -13.89 23.68
C SER A 77 -9.66 -12.87 22.54
N ALA A 78 -9.76 -13.39 21.31
CA ALA A 78 -9.75 -12.64 20.06
C ALA A 78 -10.47 -11.29 20.15
N LEU A 79 -9.66 -10.21 20.12
CA LEU A 79 -10.00 -8.82 19.83
C LEU A 79 -11.45 -8.43 20.16
N THR A 80 -11.72 -8.05 21.41
CA THR A 80 -12.95 -7.32 21.73
C THR A 80 -12.95 -5.95 21.02
N ALA A 81 -14.12 -5.48 20.60
CA ALA A 81 -14.30 -4.10 20.16
C ALA A 81 -13.73 -3.14 21.21
N VAL A 82 -13.02 -2.10 20.77
CA VAL A 82 -12.40 -1.15 21.71
C VAL A 82 -13.43 -0.10 22.08
N THR A 83 -13.92 -0.11 23.32
CA THR A 83 -14.83 0.93 23.79
C THR A 83 -14.04 2.18 24.17
N ILE A 84 -14.45 3.33 23.63
CA ILE A 84 -13.93 4.64 24.01
C ILE A 84 -15.11 5.47 24.52
N ASP A 85 -15.23 5.62 25.84
CA ASP A 85 -16.34 6.36 26.44
C ASP A 85 -16.22 7.88 26.25
N ALA A 86 -15.02 8.37 25.93
CA ALA A 86 -14.75 9.78 25.71
C ALA A 86 -15.42 10.30 24.43
N GLN A 87 -15.99 11.51 24.51
CA GLN A 87 -16.46 12.24 23.34
C GLN A 87 -15.28 12.65 22.45
N PRO A 88 -15.51 12.92 21.15
CA PRO A 88 -14.45 13.34 20.23
C PRO A 88 -13.64 14.52 20.76
N SER A 89 -14.31 15.55 21.27
CA SER A 89 -13.67 16.74 21.85
C SER A 89 -12.80 16.41 23.05
N ASP A 90 -13.30 15.60 23.97
CA ASP A 90 -12.58 15.22 25.19
C ASP A 90 -11.33 14.43 24.84
N LEU A 91 -11.49 13.42 23.97
CA LEU A 91 -10.41 12.54 23.56
C LEU A 91 -9.26 13.30 22.89
N ALA A 92 -9.57 14.33 22.10
CA ALA A 92 -8.55 15.12 21.43
C ALA A 92 -7.75 16.03 22.37
N VAL A 93 -8.29 16.37 23.54
CA VAL A 93 -7.63 17.18 24.57
C VAL A 93 -6.87 16.32 25.59
N MET A 94 -7.22 15.04 25.71
CA MET A 94 -6.53 14.11 26.59
C MET A 94 -5.06 13.93 26.18
N VAL A 95 -4.14 14.08 27.14
CA VAL A 95 -2.71 13.73 26.95
C VAL A 95 -2.53 12.25 26.61
N ASP A 96 -3.46 11.40 27.06
CA ASP A 96 -3.35 9.95 26.97
C ASP A 96 -4.05 9.33 25.77
N TRP A 97 -4.58 10.09 24.80
CA TRP A 97 -5.24 9.51 23.62
C TRP A 97 -4.33 8.52 22.87
N HIS A 98 -3.01 8.72 22.96
CA HIS A 98 -1.97 7.85 22.43
C HIS A 98 -2.08 6.39 22.92
N ARG A 99 -2.74 6.12 24.06
CA ARG A 99 -3.03 4.76 24.52
C ARG A 99 -3.98 3.99 23.59
N TYR A 100 -4.78 4.74 22.83
CA TYR A 100 -5.67 4.20 21.80
C TYR A 100 -5.01 4.22 20.42
N ALA A 101 -3.85 4.84 20.25
CA ALA A 101 -3.07 4.75 19.03
C ALA A 101 -2.27 3.45 19.01
N TYR A 102 -2.22 2.79 17.86
CA TYR A 102 -1.37 1.64 17.70
C TYR A 102 0.11 2.02 17.83
N ASN A 103 0.79 1.37 18.77
CA ASN A 103 2.22 1.48 18.94
C ASN A 103 2.89 0.14 18.58
N PRO A 104 3.66 0.06 17.47
CA PRO A 104 4.32 -1.17 17.06
C PRO A 104 5.39 -1.64 18.06
N ALA A 105 5.85 -0.77 18.96
CA ALA A 105 6.83 -1.11 20.00
C ALA A 105 6.17 -1.62 21.31
N ALA A 106 4.84 -1.51 21.45
CA ALA A 106 4.14 -1.97 22.64
C ALA A 106 3.48 -3.34 22.41
N SER A 107 3.60 -4.22 23.38
CA SER A 107 2.87 -5.49 23.44
C SER A 107 1.44 -5.23 23.92
N GLY A 108 0.51 -4.91 23.01
CA GLY A 108 -0.90 -4.78 23.39
C GLY A 108 -1.78 -4.26 22.27
N LEU A 109 -2.50 -5.17 21.61
CA LEU A 109 -3.55 -4.80 20.65
C LEU A 109 -4.87 -4.48 21.37
N GLU A 110 -5.07 -4.84 22.65
CA GLU A 110 -6.36 -4.70 23.32
C GLU A 110 -6.91 -3.26 23.34
N HIS A 111 -6.05 -2.25 23.38
CA HIS A 111 -6.46 -0.85 23.49
C HIS A 111 -6.35 -0.05 22.19
N ALA A 112 -5.71 -0.60 21.15
CA ALA A 112 -5.45 0.12 19.91
C ALA A 112 -6.74 0.34 19.08
N ALA A 113 -7.29 1.53 19.10
CA ALA A 113 -8.47 1.91 18.33
C ALA A 113 -8.11 2.58 16.99
N TYR A 114 -6.98 3.28 16.95
CA TYR A 114 -6.53 4.10 15.81
C TYR A 114 -5.20 3.63 15.24
N PHE A 115 -5.13 3.50 13.93
CA PHE A 115 -3.99 2.94 13.21
C PHE A 115 -3.54 3.90 12.10
N GLY A 116 -2.57 4.75 12.41
CA GLY A 116 -2.02 5.65 11.40
C GLY A 116 -1.08 4.92 10.45
N PHE A 117 -1.14 5.24 9.17
CA PHE A 117 -0.11 4.83 8.22
C PHE A 117 1.24 5.41 8.64
N ARG A 118 2.18 4.53 8.97
CA ARG A 118 3.60 4.88 9.12
C ARG A 118 4.39 3.93 8.24
N PRO A 119 5.19 4.43 7.27
CA PRO A 119 5.95 3.58 6.34
C PRO A 119 6.83 2.52 7.02
N LYS A 120 7.20 2.74 8.29
CA LYS A 120 8.05 1.84 9.09
C LYS A 120 7.31 1.05 10.18
N ALA A 121 5.99 1.18 10.31
CA ALA A 121 5.23 0.40 11.29
C ALA A 121 4.92 -1.01 10.78
N THR A 122 4.85 -1.98 11.68
CA THR A 122 4.27 -3.29 11.39
C THR A 122 2.77 -3.15 11.18
N LEU A 123 2.22 -3.97 10.28
CA LEU A 123 0.78 -4.04 10.06
C LEU A 123 0.05 -4.41 11.36
N PRO A 124 -1.19 -3.92 11.55
CA PRO A 124 -2.08 -3.31 10.54
C PRO A 124 -1.82 -1.84 10.15
N ALA A 125 -0.87 -1.14 10.77
CA ALA A 125 -0.65 0.30 10.58
C ALA A 125 0.15 0.74 9.32
N ASN A 126 0.18 -0.09 8.27
CA ASN A 126 1.05 0.14 7.10
C ASN A 126 0.45 -0.41 5.79
N ILE A 127 -0.87 -0.27 5.60
CA ILE A 127 -1.47 -0.44 4.28
C ILE A 127 -1.57 0.93 3.62
N ALA A 128 -1.03 1.06 2.41
CA ALA A 128 -1.14 2.28 1.64
C ALA A 128 -2.61 2.54 1.28
N PRO A 129 -3.11 3.78 1.35
CA PRO A 129 -4.53 4.07 1.10
C PRO A 129 -4.99 3.60 -0.28
N GLU A 130 -4.13 3.64 -1.30
CA GLU A 130 -4.40 3.21 -2.66
C GLU A 130 -4.66 1.70 -2.76
N LEU A 131 -4.26 0.90 -1.77
CA LEU A 131 -4.60 -0.53 -1.66
C LEU A 131 -5.97 -0.75 -1.01
N VAL A 132 -6.49 0.24 -0.30
CA VAL A 132 -7.83 0.23 0.33
C VAL A 132 -8.90 0.61 -0.70
N SER A 133 -8.63 1.67 -1.48
CA SER A 133 -9.52 2.15 -2.55
C SER A 133 -8.72 2.83 -3.65
N PRO A 134 -8.99 2.54 -4.95
CA PRO A 134 -8.34 3.24 -6.06
C PRO A 134 -8.65 4.75 -6.06
N ALA A 135 -9.80 5.17 -5.52
CA ALA A 135 -10.21 6.56 -5.44
C ALA A 135 -9.21 7.43 -4.67
N PHE A 136 -8.52 6.88 -3.66
CA PHE A 136 -7.49 7.61 -2.93
C PHE A 136 -6.23 7.87 -3.78
N GLY A 137 -5.91 6.96 -4.70
CA GLY A 137 -4.76 7.11 -5.60
C GLY A 137 -4.89 8.34 -6.52
N LEU A 138 -6.12 8.71 -6.91
CA LEU A 138 -6.38 9.95 -7.66
C LEU A 138 -5.83 11.19 -6.94
N ILE A 139 -6.08 11.29 -5.63
CA ILE A 139 -5.67 12.44 -4.81
C ILE A 139 -4.17 12.41 -4.57
N VAL A 140 -3.59 11.24 -4.26
CA VAL A 140 -2.15 11.09 -4.03
C VAL A 140 -1.36 11.43 -5.29
N GLU A 141 -1.80 10.96 -6.46
CA GLU A 141 -1.17 11.28 -7.74
C GLU A 141 -1.24 12.77 -8.05
N ALA A 142 -2.40 13.41 -7.85
CA ALA A 142 -2.56 14.85 -8.04
C ALA A 142 -1.68 15.68 -7.08
N ALA A 143 -1.53 15.23 -5.84
CA ALA A 143 -0.70 15.91 -4.83
C ALA A 143 0.80 15.76 -5.10
N ALA A 144 1.23 14.63 -5.69
CA ALA A 144 2.61 14.39 -6.10
C ALA A 144 2.95 14.99 -7.47
N GLY A 145 1.93 15.32 -8.26
CA GLY A 145 2.06 15.88 -9.61
C GLY A 145 2.69 17.28 -9.64
N PRO A 146 3.26 17.68 -10.77
CA PRO A 146 3.82 19.02 -10.93
C PRO A 146 2.70 20.08 -10.90
N ALA A 147 2.96 21.20 -10.22
CA ALA A 147 2.07 22.36 -10.16
C ALA A 147 2.03 23.11 -11.50
N THR A 148 1.36 22.53 -12.49
CA THR A 148 1.25 23.06 -13.85
C THR A 148 -0.22 23.25 -14.23
N PRO A 149 -0.54 24.26 -15.05
CA PRO A 149 -1.92 24.46 -15.49
C PRO A 149 -2.38 23.24 -16.32
N PRO A 150 -3.66 22.86 -16.22
CA PRO A 150 -4.19 21.78 -17.04
C PRO A 150 -4.09 22.17 -18.53
N PRO A 151 -3.88 21.18 -19.43
CA PRO A 151 -3.73 21.44 -20.86
C PRO A 151 -4.97 22.08 -21.51
N ASP A 152 -6.14 21.92 -20.88
CA ASP A 152 -7.41 22.54 -21.30
C ASP A 152 -8.01 23.37 -20.17
N LEU A 153 -7.49 24.58 -19.98
CA LEU A 153 -7.99 25.55 -18.99
C LEU A 153 -9.43 25.99 -19.28
N GLY A 154 -9.82 26.03 -20.57
CA GLY A 154 -11.13 26.54 -20.98
C GLY A 154 -12.29 25.71 -20.41
N SER A 155 -12.15 24.38 -20.42
CA SER A 155 -13.14 23.45 -19.85
C SER A 155 -13.13 23.37 -18.32
N GLN A 156 -12.14 23.98 -17.65
CA GLN A 156 -11.99 23.93 -16.19
C GLN A 156 -12.13 25.30 -15.51
N THR A 157 -12.76 26.26 -16.19
CA THR A 157 -12.97 27.62 -15.68
C THR A 157 -13.72 27.61 -14.33
N ASP A 158 -14.74 26.77 -14.18
CA ASP A 158 -15.53 26.66 -12.93
C ASP A 158 -14.66 26.18 -11.76
N LEU A 159 -13.76 25.23 -12.00
CA LEU A 159 -12.86 24.72 -10.97
C LEU A 159 -11.80 25.75 -10.57
N LEU A 160 -11.30 26.53 -11.54
CA LEU A 160 -10.40 27.64 -11.26
C LEU A 160 -11.08 28.72 -10.42
N CYS A 161 -12.33 29.07 -10.74
CA CYS A 161 -13.16 29.95 -9.91
C CYS A 161 -13.33 29.39 -8.50
N ALA A 162 -13.63 28.09 -8.36
CA ALA A 162 -13.75 27.44 -7.06
C ALA A 162 -12.44 27.52 -6.25
N VAL A 163 -11.28 27.36 -6.87
CA VAL A 163 -9.97 27.51 -6.19
C VAL A 163 -9.77 28.95 -5.70
N HIS A 164 -10.07 29.94 -6.53
CA HIS A 164 -9.95 31.35 -6.10
C HIS A 164 -10.89 31.68 -4.96
N GLU A 165 -12.15 31.24 -5.02
CA GLU A 165 -13.10 31.40 -3.91
C GLU A 165 -12.62 30.72 -2.63
N LEU A 166 -11.99 29.55 -2.72
CA LEU A 166 -11.41 28.87 -1.55
C LEU A 166 -10.25 29.67 -0.93
N LEU A 167 -9.37 30.22 -1.76
CA LEU A 167 -8.23 31.03 -1.30
C LEU A 167 -8.71 32.34 -0.67
N ASP A 168 -9.73 32.97 -1.25
CA ASP A 168 -10.38 34.16 -0.69
C ASP A 168 -11.06 33.83 0.64
N LEU A 169 -11.75 32.69 0.73
CA LEU A 169 -12.37 32.21 1.96
C LEU A 169 -11.34 31.97 3.08
N GLY A 170 -10.22 31.31 2.76
CA GLY A 170 -9.12 31.05 3.69
C GLY A 170 -8.35 32.31 4.11
N SER A 171 -8.36 33.34 3.27
CA SER A 171 -7.73 34.65 3.54
C SER A 171 -8.66 35.63 4.29
N SER A 172 -9.96 35.34 4.33
CA SER A 172 -10.97 36.24 4.90
C SER A 172 -10.91 36.29 6.44
N LEU A 173 -11.20 37.46 7.01
CA LEU A 173 -11.36 37.62 8.45
C LEU A 173 -12.78 37.22 8.86
N HIS A 174 -12.87 36.15 9.63
CA HIS A 174 -14.14 35.60 10.12
C HIS A 174 -14.51 36.20 11.47
N ARG A 175 -15.77 36.63 11.63
CA ARG A 175 -16.25 37.30 12.86
C ARG A 175 -16.27 36.37 14.07
N ASN A 176 -16.43 35.08 13.82
CA ASN A 176 -16.41 34.03 14.82
C ASN A 176 -15.82 32.74 14.20
N PRO A 177 -15.35 31.79 15.01
CA PRO A 177 -14.78 30.54 14.51
C PRO A 177 -15.77 29.67 13.69
N ALA A 178 -17.09 29.78 13.92
CA ALA A 178 -18.09 29.00 13.21
C ALA A 178 -18.25 29.37 11.73
N GLU A 179 -17.92 30.62 11.39
CA GLU A 179 -18.21 31.19 10.08
C GLU A 179 -17.38 30.53 8.97
N LEU A 180 -16.09 30.28 9.21
CA LEU A 180 -15.20 29.67 8.22
C LEU A 180 -15.68 28.27 7.79
N PRO A 181 -15.94 27.31 8.70
CA PRO A 181 -16.51 26.02 8.34
C PRO A 181 -17.87 26.12 7.65
N TYR A 182 -18.73 27.02 8.11
CA TYR A 182 -20.05 27.22 7.52
C TYR A 182 -19.94 27.64 6.04
N GLN A 183 -19.13 28.67 5.77
CA GLN A 183 -18.87 29.16 4.42
C GLN A 183 -18.12 28.12 3.58
N PHE A 184 -17.21 27.34 4.18
CA PHE A 184 -16.54 26.24 3.50
C PHE A 184 -17.53 25.15 3.05
N CYS A 185 -18.50 24.78 3.89
CA CYS A 185 -19.55 23.82 3.51
C CYS A 185 -20.40 24.33 2.32
N ILE A 186 -20.72 25.62 2.31
CA ILE A 186 -21.45 26.26 1.20
C ILE A 186 -20.62 26.22 -0.07
N TRP A 187 -19.35 26.65 0.00
CA TRP A 187 -18.41 26.60 -1.12
C TRP A 187 -18.25 25.18 -1.67
N HIS A 188 -18.04 24.21 -0.78
CA HIS A 188 -17.86 22.80 -1.14
C HIS A 188 -19.08 22.24 -1.89
N THR A 189 -20.28 22.49 -1.37
CA THR A 189 -21.52 21.96 -1.93
C THR A 189 -21.94 22.70 -3.20
N SER A 190 -21.84 24.03 -3.21
CA SER A 190 -22.45 24.88 -4.24
C SER A 190 -21.48 25.27 -5.34
N THR A 191 -20.24 25.62 -4.98
CA THR A 191 -19.20 26.07 -5.91
C THR A 191 -18.40 24.89 -6.44
N LEU A 192 -17.77 24.10 -5.56
CA LEU A 192 -16.96 22.95 -5.96
C LEU A 192 -17.83 21.79 -6.50
N GLN A 193 -19.02 21.62 -5.92
CA GLN A 193 -19.98 20.57 -6.25
C GLN A 193 -19.36 19.18 -6.14
N ALA A 194 -18.57 18.94 -5.09
CA ALA A 194 -17.93 17.65 -4.85
C ALA A 194 -18.83 16.66 -4.10
N GLY A 195 -20.04 17.05 -3.73
CA GLY A 195 -20.98 16.25 -2.95
C GLY A 195 -21.76 17.11 -1.98
N LEU A 196 -22.66 16.50 -1.22
CA LEU A 196 -23.40 17.20 -0.17
C LEU A 196 -22.56 17.26 1.10
N LEU A 197 -22.21 18.46 1.53
CA LEU A 197 -21.59 18.70 2.83
C LEU A 197 -22.42 19.76 3.55
N PRO A 198 -23.47 19.36 4.29
CA PRO A 198 -24.40 20.30 4.87
C PRO A 198 -23.71 21.16 5.94
N PRO A 199 -24.02 22.46 6.00
CA PRO A 199 -23.39 23.37 6.94
C PRO A 199 -23.82 23.05 8.39
N PRO A 200 -22.93 23.23 9.38
CA PRO A 200 -23.30 23.15 10.77
C PRO A 200 -24.32 24.26 11.13
N PRO A 201 -25.21 24.03 12.11
CA PRO A 201 -26.14 25.05 12.56
C PRO A 201 -25.39 26.25 13.17
N LEU A 202 -25.71 27.47 12.72
CA LEU A 202 -25.10 28.74 13.18
C LEU A 202 -25.50 29.15 14.63
N SER A 203 -25.77 28.21 15.54
CA SER A 203 -26.28 28.52 16.88
C SER A 203 -25.21 29.15 17.77
N THR A 204 -25.44 30.38 18.20
CA THR A 204 -24.47 31.23 18.92
C THR A 204 -24.38 31.01 20.43
N ASN A 205 -25.16 30.12 21.03
CA ASN A 205 -25.33 30.11 22.49
C ASN A 205 -24.83 28.87 23.25
N SER A 206 -24.20 27.91 22.58
CA SER A 206 -23.46 26.84 23.28
C SER A 206 -22.15 26.55 22.60
N LEU A 207 -21.05 27.09 23.15
CA LEU A 207 -19.67 26.74 22.83
C LEU A 207 -19.36 25.23 22.99
N ASN A 208 -20.30 24.46 23.56
CA ASN A 208 -20.20 23.02 23.83
C ASN A 208 -21.05 22.14 22.90
N GLN A 209 -21.83 22.69 21.97
CA GLN A 209 -22.40 21.84 20.90
C GLN A 209 -21.35 21.68 19.81
N ASP A 210 -20.95 20.42 19.63
CA ASP A 210 -20.12 19.87 18.57
C ASP A 210 -20.42 20.49 17.19
N MET A 211 -19.81 21.66 16.89
CA MET A 211 -19.88 22.29 15.56
C MET A 211 -19.10 21.55 14.49
N ASN A 212 -18.36 20.54 14.92
CA ASN A 212 -17.90 19.49 14.06
C ASN A 212 -19.13 18.61 13.85
N SER A 213 -19.76 18.53 12.69
CA SER A 213 -20.78 17.50 12.42
C SER A 213 -20.32 16.70 11.22
N ILE A 214 -19.98 15.42 11.45
CA ILE A 214 -20.04 14.49 10.33
C ILE A 214 -21.52 14.38 10.02
N CYS A 215 -21.95 14.81 8.83
CA CYS A 215 -23.33 14.59 8.45
C CYS A 215 -23.51 13.13 8.06
N CYS A 216 -23.91 12.40 9.09
CA CYS A 216 -24.16 10.98 9.14
C CYS A 216 -25.65 10.72 8.99
N ASP A 217 -26.21 11.03 7.83
CA ASP A 217 -27.40 10.28 7.41
C ASP A 217 -26.92 8.84 7.14
N GLY A 218 -27.63 7.83 7.64
CA GLY A 218 -27.25 6.42 7.62
C GLY A 218 -27.03 5.76 6.25
N SER A 219 -26.79 6.54 5.20
CA SER A 219 -26.53 6.14 3.82
C SER A 219 -25.33 6.82 3.13
N GLU A 220 -24.73 7.90 3.65
CA GLU A 220 -23.75 8.72 2.90
C GLU A 220 -22.36 8.77 3.56
N PHE A 221 -21.38 8.09 2.94
CA PHE A 221 -20.05 7.82 3.52
C PHE A 221 -18.86 8.49 2.83
N ALA A 222 -19.07 9.45 1.92
CA ALA A 222 -17.96 9.82 1.05
C ALA A 222 -17.00 10.87 1.65
N VAL A 223 -17.52 11.83 2.44
CA VAL A 223 -16.77 13.02 2.88
C VAL A 223 -17.17 13.45 4.29
N SER A 224 -16.18 13.82 5.11
CA SER A 224 -16.39 14.56 6.35
C SER A 224 -15.52 15.81 6.42
N LEU A 225 -16.08 16.95 6.84
CA LEU A 225 -15.30 18.14 7.21
C LEU A 225 -15.10 18.19 8.72
N LEU A 226 -13.89 18.52 9.15
CA LEU A 226 -13.58 18.80 10.55
C LEU A 226 -12.80 20.10 10.67
N GLU A 227 -13.33 21.04 11.44
CA GLU A 227 -12.60 22.25 11.82
C GLU A 227 -11.75 21.98 13.08
N CYS A 228 -10.48 22.39 13.04
CA CYS A 228 -9.63 22.46 14.21
C CYS A 228 -9.58 23.90 14.74
N LYS A 229 -9.97 24.10 16.00
CA LYS A 229 -9.84 25.42 16.66
C LYS A 229 -8.38 25.73 17.02
N SER A 230 -7.77 26.54 16.16
CA SER A 230 -6.55 27.36 16.30
C SER A 230 -5.19 26.66 16.38
N ASP A 231 -4.19 27.37 15.84
CA ASP A 231 -2.75 27.16 15.99
C ASP A 231 -2.24 27.15 17.46
N VAL A 232 -3.12 27.42 18.43
CA VAL A 232 -2.86 27.50 19.88
C VAL A 232 -3.87 26.72 20.74
N GLY A 233 -4.77 25.94 20.13
CA GLY A 233 -5.79 25.14 20.81
C GLY A 233 -5.28 23.77 21.24
N SER A 234 -5.85 23.21 22.30
CA SER A 234 -5.37 21.97 22.94
C SER A 234 -5.99 20.69 22.37
N GLY A 235 -6.30 20.59 21.07
CA GLY A 235 -7.03 19.44 20.51
C GLY A 235 -6.40 18.87 19.24
N GLN A 236 -6.22 17.55 19.15
CA GLN A 236 -5.82 16.88 17.91
C GLN A 236 -7.01 16.62 16.98
N ALA A 237 -7.17 17.42 15.93
CA ALA A 237 -8.28 17.35 14.96
C ALA A 237 -8.46 15.94 14.39
N LEU A 238 -7.37 15.35 13.92
CA LEU A 238 -7.40 14.00 13.37
C LEU A 238 -7.98 12.98 14.37
N VAL A 239 -7.63 13.05 15.65
CA VAL A 239 -8.17 12.15 16.69
C VAL A 239 -9.69 12.32 16.82
N GLN A 240 -10.20 13.55 16.74
CA GLN A 240 -11.66 13.79 16.73
C GLN A 240 -12.32 13.15 15.50
N ALA A 241 -11.75 13.34 14.31
CA ALA A 241 -12.27 12.76 13.07
C ALA A 241 -12.35 11.23 13.16
N LEU A 242 -11.30 10.59 13.67
CA LEU A 242 -11.28 9.13 13.84
C LEU A 242 -12.34 8.67 14.85
N ARG A 243 -12.49 9.36 15.99
CA ARG A 243 -13.54 9.01 16.97
C ARG A 243 -14.93 9.15 16.38
N ARG A 244 -15.17 10.22 15.61
CA ARG A 244 -16.47 10.46 14.98
C ARG A 244 -16.80 9.42 13.91
N TYR A 245 -15.80 9.02 13.12
CA TYR A 245 -15.95 7.91 12.18
C TYR A 245 -16.26 6.59 12.92
N GLN A 246 -15.65 6.33 14.09
CA GLN A 246 -16.03 5.18 14.95
C GLN A 246 -17.46 5.26 15.47
N LEU A 247 -17.85 6.41 16.02
CA LEU A 247 -19.19 6.65 16.58
C LEU A 247 -20.28 6.52 15.53
N HIS A 248 -20.04 7.02 14.32
CA HIS A 248 -20.93 6.81 13.17
C HIS A 248 -21.21 5.33 12.96
N TYR A 249 -20.17 4.51 13.15
CA TYR A 249 -20.25 3.08 13.01
C TYR A 249 -20.74 2.34 14.27
N LYS A 250 -21.32 3.09 15.22
CA LYS A 250 -21.85 2.63 16.50
C LYS A 250 -20.85 1.75 17.26
N ASP A 251 -19.58 2.16 17.25
CA ASP A 251 -18.50 1.45 17.92
C ASP A 251 -18.45 -0.05 17.57
N GLY A 252 -18.69 -0.35 16.28
CA GLY A 252 -18.61 -1.70 15.73
C GLY A 252 -19.89 -2.52 15.85
N GLU A 253 -20.97 -1.97 16.41
CA GLU A 253 -22.28 -2.63 16.39
C GLU A 253 -22.77 -2.86 14.95
N LEU A 254 -22.62 -1.85 14.08
CA LEU A 254 -22.95 -2.02 12.67
C LEU A 254 -22.10 -3.13 12.04
N TRP A 255 -20.83 -3.31 12.45
CA TRP A 255 -19.92 -4.30 11.87
C TRP A 255 -20.47 -5.71 12.12
N ARG A 256 -20.92 -5.91 13.36
CA ARG A 256 -21.49 -7.18 13.83
C ARG A 256 -22.81 -7.49 13.13
N ASN A 257 -23.59 -6.47 12.79
CA ASN A 257 -24.97 -6.67 12.32
C ASN A 257 -25.15 -6.53 10.80
N ARG A 258 -24.24 -5.87 10.07
CA ARG A 258 -24.38 -5.59 8.63
C ARG A 258 -23.27 -6.25 7.80
N VAL A 259 -23.66 -7.09 6.85
CA VAL A 259 -22.73 -7.77 5.93
C VAL A 259 -21.93 -6.76 5.10
N ALA A 260 -22.59 -5.73 4.56
CA ALA A 260 -21.98 -4.71 3.70
C ALA A 260 -20.74 -4.03 4.31
N CYS A 261 -20.64 -4.02 5.63
CA CYS A 261 -19.54 -3.38 6.33
C CYS A 261 -18.48 -4.35 6.84
N ARG A 262 -18.80 -5.65 6.89
CA ARG A 262 -17.78 -6.70 7.01
C ARG A 262 -17.11 -6.93 5.65
N SER A 263 -17.84 -6.74 4.56
CA SER A 263 -17.35 -6.97 3.21
C SER A 263 -16.37 -5.93 2.71
N ASP A 264 -16.40 -4.70 3.26
CA ASP A 264 -15.58 -3.61 2.74
C ASP A 264 -14.94 -2.71 3.81
N PRO A 265 -13.71 -2.19 3.60
CA PRO A 265 -13.09 -1.22 4.50
C PRO A 265 -13.88 0.08 4.73
N LEU A 266 -14.95 0.37 3.98
CA LEU A 266 -15.74 1.61 4.07
C LEU A 266 -14.85 2.88 3.92
N PRO A 267 -14.04 2.98 2.86
CA PRO A 267 -13.16 4.12 2.65
C PRO A 267 -13.94 5.45 2.60
N ALA A 268 -13.43 6.47 3.29
CA ALA A 268 -13.97 7.83 3.28
C ALA A 268 -12.84 8.87 3.24
N VAL A 269 -13.15 10.09 2.78
CA VAL A 269 -12.23 11.23 2.82
C VAL A 269 -12.59 12.16 3.98
N VAL A 270 -11.60 12.54 4.77
CA VAL A 270 -11.70 13.58 5.80
C VAL A 270 -10.98 14.83 5.31
N LEU A 271 -11.71 15.94 5.26
CA LEU A 271 -11.18 17.28 5.06
C LEU A 271 -10.87 17.88 6.43
N LEU A 272 -9.60 18.15 6.70
CA LEU A 272 -9.18 18.86 7.91
C LEU A 272 -8.94 20.33 7.58
N LEU A 273 -9.74 21.20 8.19
CA LEU A 273 -9.61 22.65 8.10
C LEU A 273 -8.98 23.17 9.40
N GLU A 274 -7.66 23.44 9.36
CA GLU A 274 -6.85 23.86 10.50
C GLU A 274 -6.51 25.34 10.38
N GLY A 275 -7.41 26.22 10.82
CA GLY A 275 -7.31 27.65 10.53
C GLY A 275 -7.33 27.90 9.02
N PRO A 276 -6.35 28.63 8.44
CA PRO A 276 -6.27 28.86 7.01
C PRO A 276 -5.63 27.67 6.26
N ARG A 277 -5.64 26.46 6.81
CA ARG A 277 -5.01 25.30 6.19
C ARG A 277 -6.00 24.20 5.85
N LEU A 278 -5.85 23.58 4.69
CA LEU A 278 -6.67 22.46 4.25
C LEU A 278 -5.79 21.23 4.00
N SER A 279 -6.18 20.07 4.52
CA SER A 279 -5.58 18.79 4.16
C SER A 279 -6.62 17.70 3.96
N PHE A 280 -6.28 16.72 3.12
CA PHE A 280 -7.12 15.58 2.78
C PHE A 280 -6.54 14.32 3.40
N HIS A 281 -7.37 13.55 4.10
CA HIS A 281 -6.98 12.31 4.76
C HIS A 281 -7.92 11.19 4.33
N ALA A 282 -7.38 10.00 4.08
CA ALA A 282 -8.16 8.79 3.96
C ALA A 282 -8.42 8.21 5.34
N VAL A 283 -9.64 7.73 5.57
CA VAL A 283 -10.00 6.93 6.74
C VAL A 283 -10.76 5.68 6.31
N TRP A 284 -10.56 4.57 7.02
CA TRP A 284 -11.23 3.31 6.74
C TRP A 284 -11.27 2.39 7.96
N THR A 285 -12.13 1.38 7.91
CA THR A 285 -12.24 0.31 8.90
C THR A 285 -11.22 -0.80 8.66
N LEU A 286 -10.55 -1.22 9.75
CA LEU A 286 -9.71 -2.42 9.79
C LEU A 286 -10.54 -3.64 10.18
N TYR A 287 -11.05 -3.64 11.43
CA TYR A 287 -11.80 -4.73 12.05
C TYR A 287 -12.56 -4.23 13.29
N GLN A 288 -13.82 -4.66 13.48
CA GLN A 288 -14.62 -4.50 14.71
C GLN A 288 -14.56 -3.14 15.43
N ASN A 289 -14.56 -2.01 14.70
CA ASN A 289 -14.47 -0.61 15.18
C ASN A 289 -13.08 0.04 15.17
N ARG A 290 -12.04 -0.67 14.74
CA ARG A 290 -10.70 -0.10 14.59
C ARG A 290 -10.61 0.69 13.30
N VAL A 291 -10.07 1.89 13.39
CA VAL A 291 -10.01 2.84 12.27
C VAL A 291 -8.56 3.07 11.89
N ALA A 292 -8.28 2.96 10.60
CA ALA A 292 -7.02 3.37 10.04
C ALA A 292 -7.16 4.69 9.31
N TYR A 293 -6.03 5.39 9.18
CA TYR A 293 -5.97 6.65 8.46
C TYR A 293 -4.63 6.85 7.77
N ALA A 294 -4.64 7.66 6.71
CA ALA A 294 -3.44 8.12 6.03
C ALA A 294 -3.65 9.54 5.47
N PRO A 295 -2.67 10.45 5.59
CA PRO A 295 -2.70 11.70 4.85
C PRO A 295 -2.60 11.42 3.34
N LEU A 296 -3.45 12.06 2.55
CA LEU A 296 -3.41 11.98 1.08
C LEU A 296 -2.67 13.17 0.46
N THR A 297 -2.65 14.30 1.16
CA THR A 297 -2.02 15.54 0.71
C THR A 297 -1.16 16.15 1.83
N PRO A 298 -0.20 17.03 1.49
CA PRO A 298 0.29 17.99 2.46
C PRO A 298 -0.85 18.92 2.93
N SER A 299 -0.55 19.71 3.96
CA SER A 299 -1.43 20.78 4.43
C SER A 299 -1.22 22.02 3.56
N TYR A 300 -2.23 22.41 2.79
CA TYR A 300 -2.22 23.58 1.93
C TYR A 300 -2.56 24.82 2.75
N TYR A 301 -1.67 25.80 2.77
CA TYR A 301 -1.98 27.12 3.31
C TYR A 301 -2.87 27.85 2.30
N LEU A 302 -3.98 28.41 2.75
CA LEU A 302 -4.98 29.08 1.91
C LEU A 302 -4.86 30.60 1.98
N ALA A 303 -4.31 31.13 3.08
CA ALA A 303 -4.16 32.57 3.26
C ALA A 303 -3.01 33.12 2.41
N ASP A 304 -3.23 34.25 1.72
CA ASP A 304 -2.23 34.99 0.92
C ASP A 304 -1.62 34.21 -0.28
N GLU A 305 -2.14 33.02 -0.59
CA GLU A 305 -1.64 32.16 -1.68
C GLU A 305 -2.32 32.44 -3.03
N GLY A 306 -3.31 33.35 -3.08
CA GLY A 306 -4.04 33.72 -4.31
C GLY A 306 -3.17 34.23 -5.46
N ARG A 307 -1.95 34.69 -5.17
CA ARG A 307 -0.97 35.17 -6.16
C ARG A 307 0.05 34.10 -6.55
N ASN A 308 0.12 32.99 -5.81
CA ASN A 308 1.04 31.90 -6.08
C ASN A 308 0.40 30.94 -7.07
N THR A 309 0.77 31.09 -8.35
CA THR A 309 0.25 30.23 -9.42
C THR A 309 0.52 28.74 -9.17
N GLY A 310 1.63 28.39 -8.50
CA GLY A 310 1.92 27.00 -8.16
C GLY A 310 0.89 26.41 -7.19
N THR A 311 0.53 27.16 -6.15
CA THR A 311 -0.50 26.74 -5.18
C THR A 311 -1.87 26.63 -5.84
N VAL A 312 -2.23 27.59 -6.70
CA VAL A 312 -3.49 27.55 -7.47
C VAL A 312 -3.57 26.28 -8.31
N TRP A 313 -2.52 25.96 -9.08
CA TRP A 313 -2.52 24.76 -9.93
C TRP A 313 -2.50 23.46 -9.14
N SER A 314 -1.76 23.40 -8.03
CA SER A 314 -1.74 22.24 -7.16
C SER A 314 -3.11 22.00 -6.52
N LEU A 315 -3.75 23.04 -5.97
CA LEU A 315 -5.10 22.96 -5.41
C LEU A 315 -6.13 22.58 -6.47
N MET A 316 -6.04 23.14 -7.68
CA MET A 316 -6.91 22.81 -8.79
C MET A 316 -6.83 21.31 -9.13
N ALA A 317 -5.62 20.77 -9.30
CA ALA A 317 -5.41 19.35 -9.57
C ALA A 317 -5.96 18.45 -8.45
N VAL A 318 -5.69 18.81 -7.19
CA VAL A 318 -6.14 18.05 -6.01
C VAL A 318 -7.65 18.11 -5.86
N LEU A 319 -8.29 19.27 -6.07
CA LEU A 319 -9.75 19.40 -5.97
C LEU A 319 -10.48 18.68 -7.11
N ALA A 320 -9.93 18.67 -8.32
CA ALA A 320 -10.43 17.83 -9.41
C ALA A 320 -10.38 16.34 -9.05
N ALA A 321 -9.22 15.88 -8.56
CA ALA A 321 -9.03 14.49 -8.15
C ALA A 321 -9.92 14.12 -6.97
N TYR A 322 -10.07 15.02 -6.00
CA TYR A 322 -10.95 14.87 -4.86
C TYR A 322 -12.41 14.73 -5.29
N LYS A 323 -12.92 15.60 -6.17
CA LYS A 323 -14.29 15.51 -6.69
C LYS A 323 -14.56 14.14 -7.32
N ARG A 324 -13.66 13.67 -8.18
CA ARG A 324 -13.75 12.32 -8.77
C ARG A 324 -13.69 11.21 -7.73
N ALA A 325 -12.81 11.34 -6.73
CA ALA A 325 -12.71 10.35 -5.66
C ALA A 325 -14.00 10.26 -4.84
N VAL A 326 -14.65 11.40 -4.55
CA VAL A 326 -15.94 11.43 -3.84
C VAL A 326 -17.05 10.79 -4.67
N GLU A 327 -17.10 11.06 -5.97
CA GLU A 327 -18.05 10.41 -6.89
C GLU A 327 -17.84 8.88 -6.92
N GLU A 328 -16.60 8.41 -7.05
CA GLU A 328 -16.26 6.98 -7.03
C GLU A 328 -16.63 6.31 -5.70
N LEU A 329 -16.28 6.94 -4.56
CA LEU A 329 -16.62 6.42 -3.23
C LEU A 329 -18.14 6.40 -2.99
N SER A 330 -18.85 7.44 -3.44
CA SER A 330 -20.31 7.51 -3.33
C SER A 330 -20.98 6.43 -4.18
N SER A 331 -20.55 6.27 -5.43
CA SER A 331 -21.05 5.22 -6.33
C SER A 331 -20.79 3.83 -5.74
N LEU A 332 -19.59 3.62 -5.19
CA LEU A 332 -19.20 2.36 -4.55
C LEU A 332 -20.09 2.05 -3.33
N ASN A 333 -20.36 3.04 -2.48
CA ASN A 333 -21.24 2.88 -1.32
C ASN A 333 -22.70 2.63 -1.73
N ASN A 334 -23.20 3.35 -2.73
CA ASN A 334 -24.55 3.19 -3.25
C ASN A 334 -24.79 1.80 -3.86
N ALA A 335 -23.81 1.28 -4.61
CA ALA A 335 -23.89 -0.06 -5.18
C ALA A 335 -24.06 -1.16 -4.11
N ARG A 336 -23.57 -0.91 -2.89
CA ARG A 336 -23.55 -1.87 -1.77
C ARG A 336 -24.77 -1.82 -0.86
N ALA A 337 -25.64 -0.83 -1.04
CA ALA A 337 -26.92 -0.79 -0.34
C ALA A 337 -27.81 -1.99 -0.72
N ASN A 338 -27.52 -2.65 -1.83
CA ASN A 338 -28.21 -3.84 -2.30
C ASN A 338 -27.53 -5.11 -1.76
N ASP A 339 -28.32 -6.00 -1.16
CA ASP A 339 -27.86 -7.23 -0.49
C ASP A 339 -27.40 -8.28 -1.52
N ASP A 340 -26.16 -8.15 -2.00
CA ASP A 340 -25.56 -9.00 -3.05
C ASP A 340 -24.81 -10.22 -2.45
N PRO A 341 -25.00 -11.46 -2.95
CA PRO A 341 -24.16 -12.62 -2.63
C PRO A 341 -22.64 -12.35 -2.64
N GLY A 342 -22.15 -11.48 -3.53
CA GLY A 342 -20.75 -11.06 -3.57
C GLY A 342 -20.28 -10.40 -2.26
N LEU A 343 -21.15 -9.65 -1.58
CA LEU A 343 -20.83 -9.01 -0.30
C LEU A 343 -20.62 -10.05 0.80
N ARG A 344 -21.43 -11.11 0.84
CA ARG A 344 -21.26 -12.18 1.85
C ARG A 344 -19.91 -12.87 1.68
N ARG A 345 -19.56 -13.23 0.44
CA ARG A 345 -18.25 -13.81 0.13
C ARG A 345 -17.11 -12.89 0.57
N ALA A 346 -17.18 -11.60 0.26
CA ALA A 346 -16.16 -10.62 0.67
C ALA A 346 -16.08 -10.46 2.20
N ALA A 347 -17.22 -10.47 2.89
CA ALA A 347 -17.28 -10.42 4.35
C ALA A 347 -16.62 -11.64 5.01
N ASP A 348 -16.89 -12.84 4.48
CA ASP A 348 -16.30 -14.08 4.96
C ASP A 348 -14.79 -14.09 4.71
N MET A 349 -14.34 -13.66 3.52
CA MET A 349 -12.91 -13.54 3.21
C MET A 349 -12.18 -12.54 4.11
N ARG A 350 -12.76 -11.37 4.38
CA ARG A 350 -12.17 -10.41 5.32
C ARG A 350 -12.12 -10.96 6.73
N THR A 351 -13.21 -11.58 7.19
CA THR A 351 -13.25 -12.24 8.51
C THR A 351 -12.17 -13.31 8.64
N ALA A 352 -12.02 -14.17 7.64
CA ALA A 352 -10.98 -15.19 7.60
C ALA A 352 -9.57 -14.59 7.57
N ALA A 353 -9.36 -13.50 6.84
CA ALA A 353 -8.06 -12.83 6.75
C ALA A 353 -7.57 -12.28 8.09
N HIS A 354 -8.47 -12.01 9.03
CA HIS A 354 -8.12 -11.60 10.38
C HIS A 354 -7.74 -12.78 11.28
N MET A 355 -8.05 -14.02 10.93
CA MET A 355 -7.79 -15.17 11.78
C MET A 355 -6.44 -15.80 11.45
N THR A 356 -5.65 -16.09 12.48
CA THR A 356 -4.38 -16.82 12.34
C THR A 356 -4.33 -17.98 13.31
N ASP A 357 -3.89 -19.14 12.84
CA ASP A 357 -3.62 -20.28 13.71
C ASP A 357 -2.33 -20.02 14.48
N ASN A 358 -2.42 -19.86 15.81
CA ASN A 358 -1.21 -19.94 16.62
C ASN A 358 -0.76 -21.39 16.70
N SER A 359 0.55 -21.60 16.60
CA SER A 359 1.23 -22.90 16.70
C SER A 359 0.99 -23.65 18.03
N GLY A 360 0.21 -23.08 18.96
CA GLY A 360 -0.27 -23.68 20.20
C GLY A 360 -1.77 -24.07 20.21
N GLY A 361 -2.43 -24.16 19.05
CA GLY A 361 -3.80 -24.68 18.93
C GLY A 361 -4.93 -23.67 19.21
N GLY A 362 -4.61 -22.38 19.36
CA GLY A 362 -5.59 -21.30 19.49
C GLY A 362 -5.61 -20.40 18.26
N MET A 363 -6.78 -20.03 17.76
CA MET A 363 -6.90 -18.98 16.75
C MET A 363 -6.63 -17.62 17.40
N ALA A 364 -5.64 -16.87 16.91
CA ALA A 364 -5.44 -15.48 17.25
C ALA A 364 -5.93 -14.58 16.11
N ALA A 365 -6.73 -13.59 16.45
CA ALA A 365 -7.12 -12.57 15.49
C ALA A 365 -6.01 -11.51 15.35
N ARG A 366 -5.62 -11.20 14.11
CA ARG A 366 -4.73 -10.10 13.73
C ARG A 366 -5.55 -9.09 12.93
N PRO A 367 -5.78 -7.87 13.46
CA PRO A 367 -6.43 -6.85 12.66
C PRO A 367 -5.58 -6.62 11.41
N CYS A 368 -6.22 -6.50 10.26
CA CYS A 368 -5.58 -6.22 8.99
C CYS A 368 -6.54 -5.41 8.13
N THR A 369 -6.07 -4.91 6.99
CA THR A 369 -6.97 -4.58 5.89
C THR A 369 -6.66 -5.56 4.78
N LEU A 370 -7.70 -6.05 4.13
CA LEU A 370 -7.57 -6.82 2.91
C LEU A 370 -7.62 -5.83 1.73
N PRO A 371 -6.57 -5.73 0.90
CA PRO A 371 -6.58 -4.86 -0.27
C PRO A 371 -7.73 -5.23 -1.21
N TYR A 372 -8.37 -4.23 -1.82
CA TYR A 372 -9.52 -4.48 -2.70
C TYR A 372 -9.17 -5.39 -3.88
N SER A 373 -7.92 -5.32 -4.36
CA SER A 373 -7.43 -6.13 -5.49
C SER A 373 -7.37 -7.62 -5.19
N VAL A 374 -7.29 -8.02 -3.91
CA VAL A 374 -7.37 -9.45 -3.52
C VAL A 374 -8.80 -9.98 -3.64
N LEU A 375 -9.80 -9.09 -3.63
CA LEU A 375 -11.21 -9.45 -3.78
C LEU A 375 -11.64 -9.59 -5.25
N ASP A 376 -10.75 -9.31 -6.20
CA ASP A 376 -11.01 -9.45 -7.64
C ASP A 376 -11.43 -10.88 -7.99
N GLU A 377 -12.66 -11.03 -8.49
CA GLU A 377 -13.27 -12.31 -8.80
C GLU A 377 -12.52 -13.07 -9.90
N SER A 378 -11.86 -12.36 -10.81
CA SER A 378 -11.07 -12.97 -11.88
C SER A 378 -9.88 -13.78 -11.35
N LEU A 379 -9.41 -13.48 -10.14
CA LEU A 379 -8.35 -14.25 -9.48
C LEU A 379 -8.87 -15.56 -8.87
N GLN A 380 -10.19 -15.67 -8.64
CA GLN A 380 -10.84 -16.83 -8.01
C GLN A 380 -10.18 -17.25 -6.68
N LEU A 381 -9.78 -16.27 -5.87
CA LEU A 381 -9.19 -16.48 -4.54
C LEU A 381 -10.27 -16.75 -3.48
N TYR A 382 -9.94 -17.57 -2.48
CA TYR A 382 -10.75 -17.83 -1.29
C TYR A 382 -9.88 -18.34 -0.14
N GLU A 383 -10.44 -18.47 1.08
CA GLU A 383 -9.69 -18.82 2.29
C GLU A 383 -8.44 -17.96 2.49
N ILE A 384 -8.58 -16.64 2.33
CA ILE A 384 -7.47 -15.72 2.44
C ILE A 384 -7.08 -15.54 3.91
N ALA A 385 -5.80 -15.68 4.22
CA ALA A 385 -5.22 -15.51 5.54
C ALA A 385 -4.05 -14.53 5.49
N PHE A 386 -4.03 -13.53 6.38
CA PHE A 386 -2.95 -12.56 6.43
C PHE A 386 -1.75 -13.07 7.25
N ARG A 387 -0.52 -12.94 6.71
CA ARG A 387 0.71 -13.46 7.34
C ARG A 387 1.47 -12.47 8.21
N GLY A 388 1.08 -11.20 8.25
CA GLY A 388 1.59 -10.21 9.21
C GLY A 388 2.58 -9.19 8.62
N GLN A 389 3.65 -9.62 7.96
CA GLN A 389 4.69 -8.69 7.45
C GLN A 389 4.67 -8.59 5.93
N GLY A 390 4.94 -7.39 5.40
CA GLY A 390 5.17 -7.15 3.98
C GLY A 390 3.97 -7.37 3.06
N LEU A 391 2.73 -7.12 3.54
CA LEU A 391 1.49 -7.30 2.78
C LEU A 391 1.43 -8.68 2.10
N LEU A 392 1.76 -9.72 2.89
CA LEU A 392 1.72 -11.12 2.48
C LEU A 392 0.43 -11.80 2.94
N TYR A 393 -0.21 -12.50 2.00
CA TYR A 393 -1.43 -13.25 2.22
C TYR A 393 -1.27 -14.66 1.68
N GLU A 394 -1.78 -15.64 2.40
CA GLU A 394 -1.99 -17.00 1.89
C GLU A 394 -3.43 -17.09 1.40
N ALA A 395 -3.67 -17.84 0.32
CA ALA A 395 -5.01 -18.09 -0.17
C ALA A 395 -5.08 -19.46 -0.87
N ARG A 396 -6.29 -19.90 -1.18
CA ARG A 396 -6.53 -20.89 -2.21
C ARG A 396 -7.02 -20.21 -3.47
N GLN A 397 -6.66 -20.78 -4.61
CA GLN A 397 -7.06 -20.31 -5.93
C GLN A 397 -7.69 -21.47 -6.69
N ARG A 398 -8.83 -21.21 -7.34
CA ARG A 398 -9.46 -22.15 -8.27
C ARG A 398 -9.33 -21.61 -9.69
N LEU A 399 -8.49 -22.18 -10.53
CA LEU A 399 -8.32 -21.74 -11.92
C LEU A 399 -8.45 -22.93 -12.85
N GLY A 400 -9.33 -22.84 -13.86
CA GLY A 400 -9.53 -23.93 -14.83
C GLY A 400 -9.98 -25.26 -14.19
N GLY A 401 -10.68 -25.20 -13.05
CA GLY A 401 -11.12 -26.38 -12.29
C GLY A 401 -10.04 -27.00 -11.39
N GLN A 402 -8.81 -26.50 -11.41
CA GLN A 402 -7.75 -26.91 -10.50
C GLN A 402 -7.72 -26.01 -9.26
N GLU A 403 -7.56 -26.64 -8.09
CA GLU A 403 -7.39 -25.97 -6.81
C GLU A 403 -5.92 -25.98 -6.40
N GLN A 404 -5.38 -24.82 -6.03
CA GLN A 404 -3.99 -24.68 -5.63
C GLN A 404 -3.83 -23.70 -4.46
N ARG A 405 -2.81 -23.93 -3.63
CA ARG A 405 -2.42 -23.01 -2.55
C ARG A 405 -1.49 -21.94 -3.11
N VAL A 406 -1.80 -20.68 -2.85
CA VAL A 406 -1.05 -19.54 -3.36
C VAL A 406 -0.58 -18.62 -2.26
N LEU A 407 0.51 -17.91 -2.54
CA LEU A 407 0.98 -16.76 -1.80
C LEU A 407 0.71 -15.50 -2.63
N VAL A 408 0.01 -14.54 -2.05
CA VAL A 408 -0.23 -13.22 -2.63
C VAL A 408 0.66 -12.22 -1.92
N LYS A 409 1.38 -11.41 -2.70
CA LYS A 409 2.33 -10.42 -2.20
C LYS A 409 2.13 -9.09 -2.91
N PHE A 410 2.17 -8.00 -2.15
CA PHE A 410 2.25 -6.66 -2.71
C PHE A 410 3.68 -6.15 -2.63
N VAL A 411 4.18 -5.63 -3.75
CA VAL A 411 5.53 -5.08 -3.86
C VAL A 411 5.48 -3.68 -4.45
N GLU A 412 6.31 -2.76 -3.96
CA GLU A 412 6.43 -1.44 -4.56
C GLU A 412 7.27 -1.51 -5.85
N GLY A 413 6.86 -0.74 -6.85
CA GLY A 413 7.50 -0.65 -8.15
C GLY A 413 7.18 -1.81 -9.07
N ARG A 414 8.08 -2.03 -10.04
CA ARG A 414 7.97 -3.10 -11.03
C ARG A 414 8.39 -4.43 -10.42
N TYR A 415 7.74 -5.50 -10.85
CA TYR A 415 8.14 -6.86 -10.52
C TYR A 415 8.87 -7.53 -11.68
N GLY A 416 10.01 -8.16 -11.41
CA GLY A 416 10.80 -8.89 -12.41
C GLY A 416 10.16 -10.22 -12.81
N ALA A 417 8.98 -10.18 -13.47
CA ALA A 417 8.21 -11.36 -13.88
C ALA A 417 9.01 -12.29 -14.81
N GLU A 418 9.65 -11.74 -15.85
CA GLU A 418 10.48 -12.50 -16.79
C GLU A 418 11.63 -13.26 -16.09
N VAL A 419 12.25 -12.62 -15.08
CA VAL A 419 13.30 -13.25 -14.28
C VAL A 419 12.74 -14.36 -13.41
N HIS A 420 11.57 -14.12 -12.81
CA HIS A 420 10.89 -15.13 -12.02
C HIS A 420 10.57 -16.37 -12.85
N GLU A 421 9.98 -16.18 -14.03
CA GLU A 421 9.61 -17.27 -14.94
C GLU A 421 10.83 -18.08 -15.38
N ALA A 422 11.91 -17.41 -15.82
CA ALA A 422 13.15 -18.10 -16.18
C ALA A 422 13.76 -18.87 -14.99
N TRP A 423 13.68 -18.32 -13.78
CA TRP A 423 14.14 -18.99 -12.56
C TRP A 423 13.23 -20.16 -12.18
N HIS A 424 11.93 -20.06 -12.46
CA HIS A 424 10.98 -21.13 -12.24
C HIS A 424 11.26 -22.29 -13.21
N GLU A 425 11.48 -22.01 -14.49
CA GLU A 425 11.87 -22.99 -15.51
C GLU A 425 13.19 -23.69 -15.17
N ALA A 426 14.16 -22.95 -14.61
CA ALA A 426 15.40 -23.52 -14.08
C ALA A 426 15.22 -24.31 -12.77
N GLY A 427 13.99 -24.40 -12.26
CA GLY A 427 13.63 -25.13 -11.06
C GLY A 427 14.21 -24.51 -9.80
N VAL A 428 14.30 -23.18 -9.73
CA VAL A 428 14.89 -22.42 -8.60
C VAL A 428 14.03 -21.24 -8.13
N ALA A 429 12.84 -21.03 -8.67
CA ALA A 429 11.81 -20.12 -8.13
C ALA A 429 10.44 -20.84 -8.04
N PRO A 430 9.54 -20.40 -7.14
CA PRO A 430 8.16 -20.90 -7.12
C PRO A 430 7.46 -20.65 -8.45
N LYS A 431 6.37 -21.35 -8.73
CA LYS A 431 5.56 -21.04 -9.92
C LYS A 431 4.90 -19.67 -9.77
N LEU A 432 5.01 -18.83 -10.80
CA LEU A 432 4.29 -17.57 -10.89
C LEU A 432 2.93 -17.81 -11.55
N TYR A 433 1.85 -17.34 -10.92
CA TYR A 433 0.49 -17.47 -11.45
C TYR A 433 -0.04 -16.17 -12.03
N ASP A 434 0.26 -15.04 -11.39
CA ASP A 434 -0.23 -13.74 -11.84
C ASP A 434 0.64 -12.60 -11.34
N VAL A 435 0.72 -11.52 -12.14
CA VAL A 435 1.39 -10.26 -11.81
C VAL A 435 0.56 -9.12 -12.35
N ARG A 436 0.04 -8.27 -11.46
CA ARG A 436 -0.83 -7.15 -11.84
C ARG A 436 -0.37 -5.86 -11.19
N ALA A 437 -0.24 -4.81 -11.99
CA ALA A 437 -0.14 -3.46 -11.45
C ALA A 437 -1.47 -3.11 -10.76
N VAL A 438 -1.39 -2.54 -9.56
CA VAL A 438 -2.58 -2.06 -8.85
C VAL A 438 -2.86 -0.62 -9.30
N PRO A 439 -4.05 -0.34 -9.87
CA PRO A 439 -4.39 0.99 -10.42
C PRO A 439 -4.15 2.14 -9.43
N TYR A 440 -3.65 3.26 -9.95
CA TYR A 440 -3.35 4.49 -9.20
C TYR A 440 -2.43 4.28 -7.98
N SER A 441 -1.58 3.26 -8.02
CA SER A 441 -0.64 2.97 -6.94
C SER A 441 0.74 2.61 -7.49
N SER A 442 1.75 2.72 -6.65
CA SER A 442 3.09 2.19 -6.94
C SER A 442 3.19 0.68 -6.70
N TYR A 443 2.12 -0.01 -6.34
CA TYR A 443 2.17 -1.42 -5.97
C TYR A 443 1.89 -2.35 -7.15
N THR A 444 2.60 -3.47 -7.16
CA THR A 444 2.32 -4.64 -7.99
C THR A 444 1.89 -5.78 -7.08
N MET A 445 0.76 -6.41 -7.41
CA MET A 445 0.30 -7.65 -6.79
C MET A 445 0.91 -8.84 -7.53
N VAL A 446 1.47 -9.77 -6.77
CA VAL A 446 2.10 -10.99 -7.28
C VAL A 446 1.43 -12.20 -6.64
N VAL A 447 0.90 -13.11 -7.46
CA VAL A 447 0.29 -14.38 -7.03
C VAL A 447 1.22 -15.51 -7.47
N MET A 448 1.71 -16.31 -6.52
CA MET A 448 2.69 -17.36 -6.77
C MET A 448 2.42 -18.61 -5.94
N GLU A 449 3.11 -19.71 -6.24
CA GLU A 449 3.09 -20.96 -5.49
C GLU A 449 3.44 -20.74 -4.02
N ARG A 450 2.62 -21.30 -3.13
CA ARG A 450 2.92 -21.34 -1.71
C ARG A 450 3.84 -22.54 -1.42
N LEU A 451 5.04 -22.25 -0.92
CA LEU A 451 5.98 -23.27 -0.43
C LEU A 451 5.66 -23.60 1.03
N ASP A 452 4.93 -24.70 1.26
CA ASP A 452 4.35 -25.04 2.56
C ASP A 452 5.35 -25.71 3.53
N GLU A 453 5.33 -25.29 4.80
CA GLU A 453 6.13 -25.91 5.86
C GLU A 453 5.74 -27.38 6.11
N GLN A 454 4.47 -27.73 5.91
CA GLN A 454 3.97 -29.11 6.02
C GLN A 454 4.59 -30.02 4.95
N GLU A 455 4.95 -29.46 3.80
CA GLU A 455 5.69 -30.15 2.75
C GLU A 455 7.21 -30.16 3.00
N GLY A 456 7.66 -29.60 4.12
CA GLY A 456 9.07 -29.56 4.51
C GLY A 456 9.83 -28.33 4.01
N TRP A 457 9.16 -27.35 3.38
CA TRP A 457 9.81 -26.09 3.02
C TRP A 457 10.10 -25.25 4.25
N LYS A 458 11.31 -24.73 4.35
CA LYS A 458 11.72 -23.87 5.47
C LYS A 458 12.59 -22.72 4.96
N PRO A 459 12.50 -21.52 5.55
CA PRO A 459 13.47 -20.46 5.28
C PRO A 459 14.88 -20.93 5.62
N LEU A 460 15.88 -20.58 4.80
CA LEU A 460 17.27 -21.00 4.97
C LEU A 460 17.81 -20.58 6.34
N SER A 461 17.42 -19.39 6.81
CA SER A 461 17.76 -18.88 8.15
C SER A 461 17.35 -19.82 9.29
N SER A 462 16.33 -20.66 9.11
CA SER A 462 15.83 -21.56 10.15
C SER A 462 16.55 -22.92 10.21
N VAL A 463 17.22 -23.34 9.13
CA VAL A 463 17.79 -24.70 8.99
C VAL A 463 19.31 -24.75 8.80
N LEU A 464 19.95 -23.60 8.62
CA LEU A 464 21.39 -23.51 8.36
C LEU A 464 22.26 -24.24 9.40
N ARG A 465 21.83 -24.30 10.66
CA ARG A 465 22.55 -25.00 11.73
C ARG A 465 22.58 -26.53 11.56
N GLY A 466 21.55 -27.11 10.93
CA GLY A 466 21.41 -28.56 10.77
C GLY A 466 21.78 -29.09 9.39
N GLY A 467 21.82 -28.23 8.36
CA GLY A 467 21.98 -28.67 6.97
C GLY A 467 23.44 -28.94 6.51
N GLY A 468 24.43 -28.41 7.21
CA GLY A 468 25.86 -28.62 6.90
C GLY A 468 26.30 -28.14 5.51
N GLU A 469 27.43 -28.67 5.03
CA GLU A 469 27.97 -28.38 3.70
C GLU A 469 27.06 -28.81 2.52
N PRO A 470 26.33 -29.95 2.58
CA PRO A 470 25.43 -30.34 1.50
C PRO A 470 24.35 -29.30 1.19
N LEU A 471 23.75 -28.69 2.22
CA LEU A 471 22.78 -27.61 2.04
C LEU A 471 23.42 -26.37 1.38
N ARG A 472 24.62 -25.98 1.84
CA ARG A 472 25.35 -24.82 1.28
C ARG A 472 25.65 -25.04 -0.19
N GLN A 473 26.13 -26.24 -0.54
CA GLN A 473 26.41 -26.58 -1.93
C GLN A 473 25.15 -26.55 -2.78
N ALA A 474 24.03 -27.09 -2.29
CA ALA A 474 22.75 -27.03 -3.00
C ALA A 474 22.27 -25.59 -3.27
N VAL A 475 22.47 -24.67 -2.31
CA VAL A 475 22.16 -23.25 -2.50
C VAL A 475 23.08 -22.62 -3.55
N ARG A 476 24.39 -22.89 -3.53
CA ARG A 476 25.32 -22.42 -4.56
C ARG A 476 24.96 -22.96 -5.95
N ASP A 477 24.64 -24.24 -6.04
CA ASP A 477 24.24 -24.87 -7.30
C ASP A 477 22.93 -24.28 -7.84
N ALA A 478 21.95 -24.02 -6.96
CA ALA A 478 20.72 -23.34 -7.33
C ALA A 478 20.96 -21.92 -7.82
N LEU A 479 21.83 -21.16 -7.16
CA LEU A 479 22.19 -19.82 -7.60
C LEU A 479 22.88 -19.82 -8.97
N ARG A 480 23.80 -20.77 -9.20
CA ARG A 480 24.43 -20.94 -10.52
C ARG A 480 23.40 -21.26 -11.61
N ARG A 481 22.41 -22.11 -11.33
CA ARG A 481 21.30 -22.36 -12.26
C ARG A 481 20.46 -21.11 -12.50
N ALA A 482 20.16 -20.34 -11.46
CA ALA A 482 19.43 -19.08 -11.55
C ALA A 482 20.14 -18.05 -12.46
N HIS A 483 21.46 -17.89 -12.29
CA HIS A 483 22.28 -17.01 -13.12
C HIS A 483 22.52 -17.55 -14.55
N ALA A 484 22.32 -18.84 -14.79
CA ALA A 484 22.44 -19.45 -16.11
C ALA A 484 21.10 -19.52 -16.86
N ALA A 485 19.99 -19.22 -16.19
CA ALA A 485 18.66 -19.24 -16.79
C ALA A 485 18.57 -18.19 -17.92
N PRO A 486 18.14 -18.58 -19.13
CA PRO A 486 18.06 -17.66 -20.27
C PRO A 486 16.93 -16.64 -20.05
N LEU A 487 17.20 -15.36 -20.35
CA LEU A 487 16.18 -14.32 -20.42
C LEU A 487 15.89 -13.92 -21.87
N PRO A 488 14.67 -13.44 -22.20
CA PRO A 488 14.31 -13.03 -23.56
C PRO A 488 15.22 -11.95 -24.15
N ASN A 489 15.72 -11.05 -23.31
CA ASN A 489 16.64 -9.98 -23.71
C ASN A 489 18.11 -10.42 -23.77
N GLY A 490 18.37 -11.73 -23.69
CA GLY A 490 19.71 -12.30 -23.55
C GLY A 490 20.33 -12.05 -22.18
N GLY A 491 19.63 -11.42 -21.24
CA GLY A 491 20.11 -11.10 -19.90
C GLY A 491 20.35 -12.28 -18.96
N ARG A 492 20.94 -11.97 -17.80
CA ARG A 492 20.96 -12.80 -16.60
C ARG A 492 20.05 -12.20 -15.55
N GLY A 493 19.31 -13.05 -14.86
CA GLY A 493 18.52 -12.62 -13.71
C GLY A 493 19.43 -12.32 -12.52
N VAL A 494 19.14 -11.25 -11.79
CA VAL A 494 19.71 -10.98 -10.46
C VAL A 494 18.58 -10.84 -9.44
N HIS A 495 18.78 -11.28 -8.19
CA HIS A 495 17.71 -11.30 -7.17
C HIS A 495 17.44 -9.93 -6.51
N GLY A 496 18.49 -9.14 -6.31
CA GLY A 496 18.41 -7.82 -5.65
C GLY A 496 18.30 -7.82 -4.12
N ASP A 497 17.92 -8.95 -3.49
CA ASP A 497 17.82 -9.09 -2.02
C ASP A 497 18.07 -10.55 -1.59
N MET A 498 19.30 -11.03 -1.84
CA MET A 498 19.68 -12.41 -1.52
C MET A 498 19.95 -12.55 -0.02
N ARG A 499 18.94 -12.99 0.74
CA ARG A 499 19.08 -13.24 2.17
C ARG A 499 18.36 -14.48 2.67
N GLY A 500 18.84 -15.04 3.79
CA GLY A 500 18.31 -16.28 4.37
C GLY A 500 16.78 -16.38 4.45
N PRO A 501 16.04 -15.33 4.86
CA PRO A 501 14.57 -15.33 4.84
C PRO A 501 13.91 -15.43 3.45
N ASN A 502 14.62 -15.05 2.38
CA ASN A 502 14.13 -15.09 0.99
C ASN A 502 14.56 -16.37 0.25
N ILE A 503 15.20 -17.33 0.94
CA ILE A 503 15.63 -18.59 0.34
C ILE A 503 14.87 -19.71 1.04
N MET A 504 14.00 -20.39 0.32
CA MET A 504 13.24 -21.53 0.83
C MET A 504 13.95 -22.82 0.45
N VAL A 505 14.06 -23.74 1.40
CA VAL A 505 14.75 -25.03 1.18
C VAL A 505 13.90 -26.19 1.68
N ARG A 506 14.00 -27.33 1.00
CA ARG A 506 13.30 -28.57 1.36
C ARG A 506 14.24 -29.77 1.19
N PRO A 507 14.43 -30.63 2.20
CA PRO A 507 15.22 -31.85 2.04
C PRO A 507 14.51 -32.83 1.10
N LEU A 508 15.25 -33.50 0.23
CA LEU A 508 14.76 -34.62 -0.57
C LEU A 508 14.77 -35.92 0.25
N SER A 509 13.90 -36.86 -0.12
CA SER A 509 13.84 -38.19 0.48
C SER A 509 15.24 -38.84 0.47
N GLY A 510 15.77 -39.13 1.67
CA GLY A 510 17.16 -39.62 1.85
C GLY A 510 18.11 -38.64 2.52
N GLY A 511 17.69 -37.39 2.78
CA GLY A 511 18.33 -36.45 3.72
C GLY A 511 19.64 -35.79 3.27
N SER A 512 20.27 -36.27 2.19
CA SER A 512 21.55 -35.74 1.69
C SER A 512 21.41 -34.67 0.61
N ALA A 513 20.26 -34.56 -0.05
CA ALA A 513 20.01 -33.60 -1.12
C ALA A 513 18.92 -32.60 -0.75
N TRP A 514 19.00 -31.39 -1.30
CA TRP A 514 18.13 -30.27 -0.97
C TRP A 514 17.56 -29.63 -2.24
N LEU A 515 16.27 -29.30 -2.20
CA LEU A 515 15.63 -28.38 -3.12
C LEU A 515 15.76 -26.96 -2.58
N VAL A 516 15.99 -26.00 -3.48
CA VAL A 516 16.17 -24.59 -3.16
C VAL A 516 15.26 -23.77 -4.07
N ARG A 517 14.58 -22.78 -3.49
CA ARG A 517 13.73 -21.82 -4.19
C ARG A 517 14.04 -20.41 -3.68
N PHE A 518 14.25 -19.49 -4.60
CA PHE A 518 14.45 -18.08 -4.31
C PHE A 518 13.11 -17.34 -4.36
N MET A 519 12.82 -16.56 -3.32
CA MET A 519 11.62 -15.72 -3.23
C MET A 519 11.93 -14.32 -3.76
N LEU A 520 11.56 -14.04 -5.02
CA LEU A 520 11.94 -12.78 -5.67
C LEU A 520 11.25 -11.55 -5.03
N ASN A 521 12.01 -10.45 -5.01
CA ASN A 521 11.61 -9.12 -4.53
C ASN A 521 11.61 -8.12 -5.72
N PRO A 522 11.00 -6.92 -5.59
CA PRO A 522 10.93 -5.93 -6.67
C PRO A 522 12.31 -5.44 -7.18
N GLY A 523 13.39 -5.69 -6.43
CA GLY A 523 14.77 -5.47 -6.92
C GLY A 523 15.29 -6.55 -7.87
N ALA A 524 14.52 -7.61 -8.15
CA ALA A 524 14.89 -8.62 -9.13
C ALA A 524 14.66 -8.10 -10.54
N GLY A 525 15.68 -8.17 -11.39
CA GLY A 525 15.66 -7.56 -12.72
C GLY A 525 16.56 -8.27 -13.70
N ALA A 526 16.28 -8.07 -14.99
CA ALA A 526 17.09 -8.60 -16.07
C ALA A 526 18.34 -7.73 -16.26
N ALA A 527 19.52 -8.35 -16.17
CA ALA A 527 20.80 -7.74 -16.51
C ALA A 527 21.23 -8.22 -17.90
N ALA A 528 21.10 -7.39 -18.95
CA ALA A 528 21.40 -7.76 -20.35
C ALA A 528 22.79 -8.41 -20.57
N VAL A 529 22.88 -9.61 -21.15
CA VAL A 529 24.17 -10.26 -21.49
C VAL A 529 24.47 -9.99 -22.94
N ALA A 530 25.74 -9.75 -23.24
CA ALA A 530 26.24 -9.78 -24.60
C ALA A 530 26.26 -11.23 -25.10
N THR A 531 25.45 -11.53 -26.13
CA THR A 531 25.84 -12.56 -27.11
C THR A 531 26.92 -12.01 -28.02
#